data_AF-A0ABD0MWC5-F1
#
_entry.id   AF-A0ABD0MWC5-F1
#
_cell.length_a   1.000
_cell.length_b   1.000
_cell.length_c   1.000
_cell.angle_alpha   90.00
_cell.angle_beta   90.00
_cell.angle_gamma   90.00
#
_symmetry.space_group_name_H-M   'P 1'
#
loop_
_entity.id
_entity.type
_entity.pdbx_description
1 polymer ?
#
loop_
_entity_poly.entity_id
_entity_poly.type
_entity_poly.pdbx_seq_one_letter_code
_entity_poly.pdbx_strand_id
1 'polypeptide(L)'
;MTEKLFNPLKLGSVPVTLGAPRYIYERFVPKDAFIHVKDFSSPQKLAEHLLSLDKNVEEYKKYFQWRKHFEVKLVNYPEEHACRACQYIRTKKDYQVFGNLNKWYWDAIKDET
;
A
#
# COMPACT_ATOMS: atom_id res chain seq x y z
N MET A 1 -4.38 3.65 -1.54
CA MET A 1 -3.82 2.89 -0.39
C MET A 1 -4.20 3.61 0.89
N THR A 2 -4.51 2.91 1.99
CA THR A 2 -5.09 3.53 3.21
C THR A 2 -4.16 3.38 4.42
N GLU A 3 -4.58 3.94 5.56
CA GLU A 3 -3.92 3.89 6.87
C GLU A 3 -3.54 2.47 7.32
N LYS A 4 -4.29 1.45 6.86
CA LYS A 4 -4.07 0.05 7.22
C LYS A 4 -2.70 -0.48 6.78
N LEU A 5 -2.12 0.07 5.71
CA LEU A 5 -0.76 -0.27 5.30
C LEU A 5 0.29 0.49 6.13
N PHE A 6 0.06 1.79 6.34
CA PHE A 6 1.07 2.70 6.88
C PHE A 6 1.17 2.68 8.40
N ASN A 7 0.07 2.44 9.11
CA ASN A 7 0.06 2.40 10.59
C ASN A 7 0.97 1.28 11.14
N PRO A 8 0.90 0.02 10.66
CA PRO A 8 1.82 -1.04 11.07
C PRO A 8 3.29 -0.69 10.80
N LEU A 9 3.58 -0.16 9.61
CA LEU A 9 4.93 0.26 9.22
C LEU A 9 5.46 1.37 10.15
N LYS A 10 4.61 2.32 10.53
CA LYS A 10 4.97 3.38 11.49
C LYS A 10 5.25 2.81 12.88
N LEU A 11 4.39 1.90 13.35
CA LEU A 11 4.43 1.34 14.69
C LEU A 11 5.51 0.26 14.89
N GLY A 12 6.14 -0.23 13.83
CA GLY A 12 7.24 -1.19 13.97
C GLY A 12 6.90 -2.63 13.65
N SER A 13 5.76 -2.91 13.00
CA SER A 13 5.37 -4.26 12.60
C SER A 13 5.37 -4.43 11.07
N VAL A 14 5.44 -5.69 10.63
CA VAL A 14 5.34 -6.06 9.21
C VAL A 14 3.85 -6.28 8.88
N PRO A 15 3.24 -5.47 7.99
CA PRO A 15 1.85 -5.65 7.61
C PRO A 15 1.66 -6.91 6.75
N VAL A 16 0.67 -7.72 7.11
CA VAL A 16 0.11 -8.78 6.26
C VAL A 16 -1.11 -8.20 5.55
N THR A 17 -1.07 -8.12 4.23
CA THR A 17 -2.00 -7.33 3.43
C THR A 17 -2.90 -8.19 2.56
N LEU A 18 -4.18 -7.85 2.56
CA LEU A 18 -5.21 -8.42 1.69
C LEU A 18 -6.06 -7.27 1.14
N GLY A 19 -6.20 -7.20 -0.18
CA GLY A 19 -6.97 -6.13 -0.82
C GLY A 19 -6.64 -5.99 -2.29
N ALA A 20 -5.90 -4.94 -2.64
CA ALA A 20 -5.50 -4.65 -4.02
C ALA A 20 -4.53 -5.73 -4.56
N PRO A 21 -4.24 -5.75 -5.87
CA PRO A 21 -3.10 -6.51 -6.38
C PRO A 21 -1.78 -6.03 -5.78
N ARG A 22 -0.81 -6.95 -5.65
CA ARG A 22 0.50 -6.68 -5.03
C ARG A 22 1.20 -5.45 -5.64
N TYR A 23 1.18 -5.30 -6.96
CA TYR A 23 1.84 -4.18 -7.65
C TYR A 23 1.32 -2.80 -7.20
N ILE A 24 0.06 -2.71 -6.74
CA ILE A 24 -0.48 -1.45 -6.23
C ILE A 24 0.20 -1.06 -4.91
N TYR A 25 0.55 -2.01 -4.04
CA TYR A 25 1.29 -1.74 -2.81
C TYR A 25 2.72 -1.31 -3.11
N GLU A 26 3.36 -1.97 -4.08
CA GLU A 26 4.74 -1.67 -4.50
C GLU A 26 4.91 -0.28 -5.12
N ARG A 27 3.82 0.37 -5.55
CA ARG A 27 3.83 1.80 -5.94
C ARG A 27 4.05 2.75 -4.76
N PHE A 28 3.82 2.32 -3.52
CA PHE A 28 3.89 3.17 -2.33
C PHE A 28 4.95 2.75 -1.32
N VAL A 29 5.29 1.46 -1.23
CA VAL A 29 6.26 0.92 -0.27
C VAL A 29 7.20 -0.08 -0.95
N PRO A 30 8.44 -0.26 -0.46
CA PRO A 30 9.32 -1.30 -0.96
C PRO A 30 8.68 -2.70 -0.89
N LYS A 31 8.97 -3.53 -1.90
CA LYS A 31 8.37 -4.87 -2.06
C LYS A 31 8.59 -5.81 -0.87
N ASP A 32 9.66 -5.59 -0.12
CA ASP A 32 10.09 -6.34 1.04
C ASP A 32 9.63 -5.70 2.36
N ALA A 33 8.81 -4.64 2.33
CA ALA A 33 8.28 -4.01 3.54
C ALA A 33 7.00 -4.67 4.07
N PHE A 34 6.39 -5.59 3.33
CA PHE A 34 5.08 -6.18 3.64
C PHE A 34 4.98 -7.62 3.15
N ILE A 35 4.00 -8.35 3.67
CA ILE A 35 3.62 -9.69 3.22
C ILE A 35 2.27 -9.58 2.50
N HIS A 36 2.20 -10.04 1.26
CA HIS A 36 0.95 -10.03 0.51
C HIS A 36 0.32 -11.43 0.54
N VAL A 37 -0.96 -11.53 0.93
CA VAL A 37 -1.62 -12.83 1.11
C VAL A 37 -1.64 -13.65 -0.19
N LYS A 38 -1.74 -13.00 -1.36
CA LYS A 38 -1.72 -13.68 -2.67
C LYS A 38 -0.35 -14.18 -3.13
N ASP A 39 0.71 -13.97 -2.37
CA ASP A 39 2.03 -14.56 -2.66
C ASP A 39 2.07 -16.05 -2.30
N PHE A 40 1.06 -16.54 -1.58
CA PHE A 40 0.95 -17.91 -1.10
C PHE A 40 -0.18 -18.63 -1.84
N SER A 41 0.05 -19.89 -2.19
CA SER A 41 -0.95 -20.72 -2.86
C SER A 41 -2.14 -21.09 -1.96
N SER A 42 -2.00 -20.97 -0.64
CA SER A 42 -3.08 -21.21 0.32
C SER A 42 -2.88 -20.44 1.64
N PRO A 43 -3.95 -20.22 2.43
CA PRO A 43 -3.83 -19.68 3.79
C PRO A 43 -2.93 -20.52 4.71
N GLN A 44 -2.89 -21.83 4.52
CA GLN A 44 -2.00 -22.72 5.26
C GLN A 44 -0.53 -22.41 4.95
N LYS A 45 -0.18 -22.16 3.68
CA LYS A 45 1.19 -21.77 3.29
C LYS A 45 1.60 -20.42 3.86
N LEU A 46 0.66 -19.47 3.93
CA LEU A 46 0.89 -18.22 4.63
C LEU A 46 1.14 -18.46 6.13
N ALA A 47 0.33 -19.29 6.79
CA ALA A 47 0.52 -19.60 8.21
C ALA A 47 1.87 -20.29 8.48
N GLU A 48 2.27 -21.25 7.64
CA GLU A 48 3.58 -21.91 7.70
C GLU A 48 4.73 -20.89 7.56
N HIS A 49 4.60 -19.91 6.66
CA HIS A 49 5.57 -18.82 6.51
C HIS A 49 5.63 -17.91 7.74
N LEU A 50 4.49 -17.51 8.29
CA LEU A 50 4.46 -16.67 9.50
C LEU A 50 5.08 -17.38 10.71
N LEU A 51 4.83 -18.69 10.86
CA LEU A 51 5.45 -19.52 11.91
C LEU A 51 6.97 -19.72 11.69
N SER A 52 7.45 -19.70 10.44
CA SER A 52 8.88 -19.77 10.16
C SER A 52 9.59 -18.46 10.50
N LEU A 53 8.95 -17.31 10.24
CA LEU A 53 9.46 -15.98 10.62
C LEU A 53 9.53 -15.79 12.13
N ASP A 54 8.55 -16.29 12.88
CA ASP A 54 8.55 -16.28 14.35
C ASP A 54 9.78 -17.02 14.93
N LYS A 55 10.18 -18.11 14.29
CA LYS A 55 11.35 -18.92 14.69
C LYS A 55 12.68 -18.40 14.15
N ASN A 56 12.67 -17.47 13.20
CA ASN A 56 13.86 -16.94 12.54
C ASN A 56 13.85 -15.41 12.52
N VAL A 57 14.38 -14.83 13.60
CA VAL A 57 14.47 -13.39 13.81
C VAL A 57 15.27 -12.68 12.70
N GLU A 58 16.31 -13.31 12.16
CA GLU A 58 17.13 -12.69 11.11
C GLU A 58 16.37 -12.58 9.78
N GLU A 59 15.54 -13.58 9.46
CA GLU A 59 14.63 -13.48 8.30
C GLU A 59 13.56 -12.41 8.53
N TYR A 60 12.97 -12.36 9.72
CA TYR A 60 11.98 -11.33 10.07
C TYR A 60 12.57 -9.91 9.97
N LYS A 61 13.81 -9.70 10.43
CA LYS A 61 14.51 -8.41 10.36
C LYS A 61 14.74 -7.91 8.93
N LYS A 62 14.74 -8.77 7.92
CA LYS A 62 14.87 -8.35 6.51
C LYS A 62 13.70 -7.47 6.07
N TYR A 63 12.50 -7.65 6.63
CA TYR A 63 11.34 -6.82 6.33
C TYR A 63 11.47 -5.35 6.79
N PHE A 64 12.53 -5.02 7.54
CA PHE A 64 12.78 -3.67 8.06
C PHE A 64 13.94 -2.96 7.36
N GLN A 65 14.58 -3.56 6.36
CA GLN A 65 15.74 -2.97 5.68
C GLN A 65 15.42 -1.64 5.01
N TRP A 66 14.17 -1.45 4.54
CA TRP A 66 13.69 -0.19 3.97
C TRP A 66 13.89 1.02 4.89
N ARG A 67 13.94 0.83 6.22
CA ARG A 67 14.12 1.92 7.20
C ARG A 67 15.47 2.62 7.08
N LYS A 68 16.44 2.01 6.40
CA LYS A 68 17.74 2.64 6.10
C LYS A 68 17.63 3.80 5.12
N HIS A 69 16.57 3.80 4.30
CA HIS A 69 16.42 4.75 3.18
C HIS A 69 15.10 5.53 3.22
N PHE A 70 14.11 5.04 3.98
CA PHE A 70 12.76 5.61 3.98
C PHE A 70 12.21 5.77 5.41
N GLU A 71 11.33 6.75 5.57
CA GLU A 71 10.55 6.97 6.79
C GLU A 71 9.05 7.00 6.47
N VAL A 72 8.23 6.54 7.42
CA VAL A 72 6.77 6.63 7.28
C VAL A 72 6.33 8.02 7.76
N LYS A 73 5.86 8.82 6.79
CA LYS A 73 5.13 10.06 7.03
C LYS A 73 3.63 9.78 6.99
N LEU A 74 2.99 9.91 8.14
CA LEU A 74 1.54 10.02 8.19
C LEU A 74 1.21 11.48 7.89
N VAL A 75 0.39 11.68 6.87
CA VAL A 75 -0.09 13.00 6.44
C VAL A 75 -1.01 13.59 7.51
N ASN A 76 -0.91 14.90 7.74
CA ASN A 76 -1.83 15.61 8.60
C ASN A 76 -3.14 15.81 7.83
N TYR A 77 -4.05 14.85 8.01
CA TYR A 77 -5.41 14.92 7.49
C TYR A 77 -6.27 15.77 8.44
N PRO A 78 -7.05 16.75 7.95
CA PRO A 78 -7.39 17.01 6.54
C PRO A 78 -6.59 18.13 5.83
N GLU A 79 -5.82 18.92 6.56
CA GLU A 79 -5.26 20.21 6.09
C GLU A 79 -4.33 20.05 4.88
N GLU A 80 -3.40 19.10 4.91
CA GLU A 80 -2.44 18.88 3.82
C GLU A 80 -3.14 18.47 2.52
N HIS A 81 -4.17 17.63 2.62
CA HIS A 81 -4.94 17.18 1.47
C HIS A 81 -5.80 18.30 0.88
N ALA A 82 -6.43 19.12 1.72
CA ALA A 82 -7.20 20.28 1.28
C ALA A 82 -6.31 21.28 0.54
N CYS A 83 -5.11 21.58 1.06
CA CYS A 83 -4.15 22.46 0.39
C CYS A 83 -3.71 21.92 -0.97
N ARG A 84 -3.38 20.63 -1.07
CA ARG A 84 -3.00 20.00 -2.35
C ARG A 84 -4.14 20.02 -3.37
N ALA A 85 -5.36 19.72 -2.95
CA ALA A 85 -6.54 19.80 -3.83
C ALA A 85 -6.78 21.23 -4.32
N CYS A 86 -6.69 22.22 -3.42
CA CYS A 86 -6.80 23.64 -3.78
C CYS A 86 -5.73 24.04 -4.79
N GLN A 87 -4.47 23.65 -4.57
CA GLN A 87 -3.37 23.91 -5.50
C GLN A 87 -3.62 23.28 -6.87
N TYR A 88 -4.10 22.03 -6.90
CA TYR A 88 -4.42 21.32 -8.15
C TYR A 88 -5.52 22.07 -8.92
N ILE A 89 -6.66 22.38 -8.29
CA ILE A 89 -7.78 23.09 -8.91
C ILE A 89 -7.35 24.48 -9.42
N ARG A 90 -6.50 25.19 -8.67
CA ARG A 90 -5.97 26.51 -9.08
C ARG A 90 -5.17 26.44 -10.38
N THR A 91 -4.44 25.35 -10.59
CA THR A 91 -3.52 25.19 -11.74
C THR A 91 -4.16 24.48 -12.94
N LYS A 92 -5.10 23.56 -12.70
CA LYS A 92 -5.83 22.80 -13.72
C LYS A 92 -7.24 23.36 -13.87
N LYS A 93 -7.43 24.22 -14.87
CA LYS A 93 -8.73 24.84 -15.18
C LYS A 93 -9.59 24.01 -16.14
N ASP A 94 -9.01 23.00 -16.79
CA ASP A 94 -9.73 22.08 -17.66
C ASP A 94 -10.66 21.18 -16.83
N TYR A 95 -11.84 20.88 -17.37
CA TYR A 95 -12.78 19.95 -16.76
C TYR A 95 -12.81 18.63 -17.53
N GLN A 96 -13.06 17.54 -16.81
CA GLN A 96 -13.30 16.22 -17.38
C GLN A 96 -14.73 15.81 -17.08
N VAL A 97 -15.42 15.26 -18.08
CA VAL A 97 -16.77 14.71 -17.94
C VAL A 97 -16.70 13.21 -18.08
N PHE A 98 -17.13 12.50 -17.03
CA PHE A 98 -17.26 11.05 -17.05
C PHE A 98 -18.74 10.69 -17.19
N GLY A 99 -19.16 10.34 -18.41
CA GLY A 99 -20.55 9.97 -18.70
C GLY A 99 -21.02 8.68 -18.02
N ASN A 100 -20.08 7.87 -17.51
CA ASN A 100 -20.38 6.69 -16.71
C ASN A 100 -19.28 6.50 -15.66
N LEU A 101 -19.61 6.82 -14.40
CA LEU A 101 -18.67 6.71 -13.28
C LEU A 101 -18.23 5.27 -13.02
N ASN A 102 -19.13 4.29 -13.19
CA ASN A 102 -18.83 2.88 -12.97
C ASN A 102 -17.77 2.39 -13.98
N LYS A 103 -17.94 2.76 -15.26
CA LYS A 103 -16.98 2.45 -16.33
C LYS A 103 -15.62 3.09 -16.04
N TRP A 104 -15.61 4.39 -15.78
CA TRP A 104 -14.38 5.14 -15.50
C TRP A 104 -13.57 4.53 -14.35
N TYR A 105 -14.23 4.17 -13.25
CA TYR A 105 -13.54 3.67 -12.07
C TYR A 105 -13.09 2.21 -12.21
N TRP A 106 -13.95 1.32 -12.70
CA TRP A 106 -13.65 -0.13 -12.67
C TRP A 106 -12.92 -0.66 -13.89
N ASP A 107 -13.06 -0.04 -15.07
CA ASP A 107 -12.37 -0.55 -16.26
C ASP A 107 -10.88 -0.20 -16.24
N ALA A 108 -10.50 0.95 -15.66
CA ALA A 108 -9.11 1.31 -15.42
C ALA A 108 -8.36 0.33 -14.50
N ILE A 109 -9.08 -0.49 -13.72
CA ILE A 109 -8.51 -1.49 -12.82
C ILE A 109 -8.29 -2.85 -13.53
N LYS A 110 -8.98 -3.10 -14.66
CA LYS A 110 -8.92 -4.38 -15.39
C LYS A 110 -7.79 -4.44 -16.42
N ASP A 111 -7.35 -3.30 -16.94
CA ASP A 111 -6.33 -3.24 -18.01
C ASP A 111 -4.88 -3.42 -17.52
N GLU A 112 -4.65 -3.55 -16.21
CA GLU A 112 -3.32 -3.75 -15.59
C GLU A 112 -3.20 -5.05 -14.77
N THR A 113 -4.09 -6.03 -15.01
CA THR A 113 -4.01 -7.41 -14.49
C THR A 113 -3.52 -8.41 -15.51
#